data_AF-A0A7X4JVZ7-F1
#
_entry.id   AF-A0A7X4JVZ7-F1
#
_cell.length_a   1.000
_cell.length_b   1.000
_cell.length_c   1.000
_cell.angle_alpha   90.00
_cell.angle_beta   90.00
_cell.angle_gamma   90.00
#
_symmetry.space_group_name_H-M   'P 1'
#
loop_
_entity.id
_entity.type
_entity.pdbx_description
1 polymer ?
#
loop_
_entity_poly.entity_id
_entity_poly.type
_entity_poly.pdbx_seq_one_letter_code
_entity_poly.pdbx_strand_id
1 'polypeptide(L)'
;MCDMTWKEALADRIPAALAAEIDTFESQIALRRQDKIDEKVFAETRLRRGVYGQRYDNGQRNDGTGPKTRPYPSDGLTKGPETVWD
;
A
#
# COMPACT_ATOMS: atom_id res chain seq x y z
N MET A 1 7.48 -27.97 4.16
CA MET A 1 7.91 -27.08 5.25
C MET A 1 6.86 -26.00 5.36
N CYS A 2 6.26 -25.78 6.53
CA CYS A 2 5.49 -24.55 6.74
C CYS A 2 6.51 -23.43 6.84
N ASP A 3 6.55 -22.56 5.83
CA ASP A 3 7.35 -21.34 5.89
C ASP A 3 6.80 -20.46 7.02
N MET A 4 7.68 -20.07 7.94
CA MET A 4 7.35 -19.07 8.95
C MET A 4 6.97 -17.77 8.24
N THR A 5 5.84 -17.21 8.64
CA THR A 5 5.42 -15.90 8.16
C THR A 5 6.34 -14.81 8.73
N TRP A 6 6.46 -13.70 8.00
CA TRP A 6 7.21 -12.54 8.49
C TRP A 6 6.69 -12.03 9.84
N LYS A 7 5.39 -12.19 10.12
CA LYS A 7 4.77 -11.82 11.40
C LYS A 7 5.33 -12.65 12.54
N GLU A 8 5.37 -13.97 12.36
CA GLU A 8 5.92 -14.87 13.37
C GLU A 8 7.41 -14.62 13.59
N ALA A 9 8.17 -14.37 12.53
CA ALA A 9 9.60 -14.08 12.62
C ALA A 9 9.94 -12.74 13.32
N LEU A 10 9.02 -11.77 13.31
CA LEU A 10 9.25 -10.43 13.84
C LEU A 10 8.38 -10.07 15.05
N ALA A 11 7.52 -10.98 15.52
CA ALA A 11 6.56 -10.73 16.61
C ALA A 11 7.23 -10.12 17.85
N ASP A 12 8.36 -10.68 18.28
CA ASP A 12 9.09 -10.24 19.48
C ASP A 12 9.91 -8.96 19.25
N ARG A 13 10.06 -8.51 18.00
CA ARG A 13 10.90 -7.37 17.60
C ARG A 13 10.09 -6.13 17.27
N ILE A 14 8.79 -6.26 17.03
CA ILE A 14 7.92 -5.15 16.66
C ILE A 14 7.32 -4.53 17.92
N PRO A 15 7.43 -3.19 18.11
CA PRO A 15 6.72 -2.51 19.21
C PRO A 15 5.21 -2.75 19.14
N ALA A 16 4.57 -3.06 20.28
CA ALA A 16 3.14 -3.44 20.32
C ALA A 16 2.20 -2.45 19.63
N ALA A 17 2.45 -1.13 19.78
CA ALA A 17 1.68 -0.10 19.11
C ALA A 17 1.79 -0.16 17.58
N LEU A 18 2.97 -0.50 17.05
CA LEU A 18 3.19 -0.68 15.61
C LEU A 18 2.54 -1.98 15.11
N ALA A 19 2.62 -3.07 15.89
CA ALA A 19 1.95 -4.32 15.53
C ALA A 19 0.42 -4.12 15.38
N ALA A 20 -0.21 -3.44 16.34
CA ALA A 20 -1.64 -3.13 16.29
C ALA A 20 -2.02 -2.24 15.09
N GLU A 21 -1.17 -1.27 14.73
CA GLU A 21 -1.37 -0.42 13.55
C GLU A 21 -1.34 -1.25 12.26
N ILE A 22 -0.39 -2.20 12.16
CA ILE A 22 -0.24 -3.08 11.00
C ILE A 22 -1.43 -4.05 10.88
N ASP A 23 -1.85 -4.68 11.98
CA ASP A 23 -2.98 -5.63 11.98
C ASP A 23 -4.30 -4.94 11.60
N THR A 24 -4.51 -3.71 12.07
CA THR A 24 -5.66 -2.88 11.70
C THR A 24 -5.65 -2.59 10.20
N PHE A 25 -4.50 -2.19 9.66
CA PHE A 25 -4.38 -1.88 8.24
C PHE A 25 -4.56 -3.13 7.36
N GLU A 26 -4.03 -4.29 7.75
CA GLU A 26 -4.25 -5.55 7.02
C GLU A 26 -5.72 -5.93 6.96
N SER A 27 -6.46 -5.74 8.06
CA SER A 27 -7.91 -5.95 8.10
C SER A 27 -8.64 -5.02 7.12
N GLN A 28 -8.24 -3.76 7.03
CA GLN A 28 -8.79 -2.80 6.08
C GLN A 28 -8.47 -3.16 4.62
N ILE A 29 -7.25 -3.64 4.34
CA ILE A 29 -6.89 -4.14 3.00
C ILE A 29 -7.76 -5.34 2.62
N ALA A 30 -7.97 -6.28 3.55
CA ALA A 30 -8.79 -7.46 3.31
C ALA A 30 -10.25 -7.09 3.00
N LEU A 31 -10.78 -6.07 3.67
CA LEU A 31 -12.12 -5.53 3.40
C LEU A 31 -12.19 -4.78 2.07
N ARG A 32 -11.17 -3.97 1.74
CA ARG A 32 -11.06 -3.29 0.44
C ARG A 32 -11.07 -4.31 -0.71
N ARG A 33 -10.30 -5.40 -0.59
CA ARG A 33 -10.25 -6.47 -1.60
C ARG A 33 -11.60 -7.19 -1.81
N GLN A 34 -12.53 -7.06 -0.88
CA GLN A 34 -13.89 -7.59 -0.96
C GLN A 34 -14.90 -6.52 -1.39
N ASP A 35 -14.43 -5.34 -1.82
CA ASP A 35 -15.25 -4.16 -2.14
C ASP A 35 -16.17 -3.71 -0.99
N LYS A 36 -15.80 -4.03 0.27
CA LYS A 36 -16.56 -3.68 1.47
C LYS A 36 -16.22 -2.31 2.06
N ILE A 37 -15.18 -1.65 1.54
CA ILE A 37 -14.75 -0.31 1.95
C ILE A 37 -14.52 0.51 0.68
N ASP A 38 -15.06 1.72 0.67
CA ASP A 38 -14.83 2.69 -0.41
C ASP A 38 -13.36 3.13 -0.46
N GLU A 39 -12.81 3.27 -1.67
CA GLU A 39 -11.42 3.67 -1.92
C GLU A 39 -11.05 4.99 -1.21
N LYS A 40 -11.98 5.95 -1.12
CA LYS A 40 -11.75 7.24 -0.42
C LYS A 40 -11.60 7.04 1.09
N VAL A 41 -12.46 6.22 1.68
CA VAL A 41 -12.41 5.90 3.12
C VAL A 41 -11.13 5.13 3.44
N PHE A 42 -10.76 4.17 2.58
CA PHE A 42 -9.50 3.43 2.72
C PHE A 42 -8.26 4.33 2.63
N ALA A 43 -8.31 5.38 1.80
CA ALA A 43 -7.21 6.34 1.68
C ALA A 43 -6.99 7.16 2.95
N GLU A 44 -8.05 7.47 3.69
CA GLU A 44 -7.98 8.19 4.96
C GLU A 44 -7.41 7.32 6.07
N THR A 45 -7.74 6.02 6.07
CA THR A 45 -7.26 5.03 7.06
C THR A 45 -5.88 4.45 6.73
N ARG A 46 -5.21 4.95 5.69
CA ARG A 46 -3.91 4.46 5.25
C ARG A 46 -2.89 4.41 6.39
N LEU A 47 -2.09 3.35 6.41
CA LEU A 47 -0.91 3.27 7.25
C LEU A 47 0.04 4.43 6.92
N ARG A 48 0.25 5.38 7.84
CA ARG A 48 1.15 6.53 7.64
C ARG A 48 2.61 6.18 7.94
N ARG A 49 2.97 4.94 7.68
CA ARG A 49 4.32 4.39 7.76
C ARG A 49 4.69 4.07 6.31
N GLY A 50 5.39 4.98 5.65
CA GLY A 50 5.81 4.77 4.27
C GLY A 50 6.60 3.46 4.15
N VAL A 51 6.34 2.67 3.11
CA VAL A 51 7.16 1.49 2.83
C VAL A 51 8.46 1.97 2.19
N TYR A 52 9.60 1.42 2.60
CA TYR A 52 10.86 1.72 1.93
C TYR A 52 10.76 1.31 0.45
N GLY A 53 10.91 2.25 -0.48
CA GLY A 53 10.71 2.03 -1.92
C GLY A 53 9.29 2.29 -2.45
N GLN A 54 8.32 2.70 -1.61
CA GLN A 54 7.05 3.24 -2.10
C GLN A 54 7.28 4.59 -2.77
N ARG A 55 7.04 4.66 -4.09
CA ARG A 55 6.89 5.90 -4.82
C ARG A 55 5.40 6.20 -4.94
N TYR A 56 4.96 7.31 -4.35
CA TYR A 56 3.68 7.92 -4.68
C TYR A 56 3.80 8.48 -6.09
N ASP A 57 3.50 7.63 -7.05
CA ASP A 57 3.65 7.94 -8.44
C ASP A 57 2.26 8.21 -9.02
N ASN A 58 2.01 9.47 -9.36
CA ASN A 58 0.72 9.95 -9.88
C ASN A 58 0.51 9.59 -11.36
N GLY A 59 1.22 8.58 -11.85
CA GLY A 59 1.15 8.20 -13.24
C GLY A 59 2.10 8.95 -14.17
N GLN A 60 2.79 10.00 -13.70
CA GLN A 60 3.44 10.97 -14.58
C GLN A 60 4.94 11.16 -14.29
N ARG A 61 5.74 11.36 -15.35
CA ARG A 61 7.13 11.83 -15.27
C ARG A 61 7.33 13.08 -16.10
N ASN A 62 8.05 14.06 -15.54
CA ASN A 62 8.55 15.17 -16.32
C ASN A 62 9.87 14.77 -16.99
N ASP A 63 9.95 14.90 -18.31
CA ASP A 63 11.15 14.61 -19.10
C ASP A 63 11.98 15.87 -19.41
N GLY A 64 11.65 17.00 -18.78
CA GLY A 64 12.23 18.31 -19.05
C GLY A 64 11.44 19.15 -20.06
N THR A 65 10.43 18.57 -20.73
CA THR A 65 9.52 19.27 -21.65
C THR A 65 8.07 19.31 -21.16
N GLY A 66 7.78 18.65 -20.03
CA GLY A 66 6.46 18.57 -19.43
C GLY A 66 6.13 17.17 -18.91
N PRO A 67 4.96 17.00 -18.25
CA PRO A 67 4.51 15.72 -17.74
C PRO A 67 4.16 14.74 -18.88
N LYS A 68 4.68 13.52 -18.79
CA LYS A 68 4.40 12.37 -19.66
C LYS A 68 3.76 11.25 -18.84
N THR A 69 2.70 10.65 -19.37
CA THR A 69 2.08 9.46 -18.79
C THR A 69 3.04 8.28 -18.89
N ARG A 70 3.29 7.60 -17.77
CA ARG A 70 4.02 6.32 -17.78
C ARG A 70 3.03 5.16 -17.98
N PRO A 71 3.34 4.18 -18.85
CA PRO A 71 2.62 2.92 -18.86
C PRO A 71 3.02 2.14 -17.60
N TYR A 72 2.02 1.76 -16.79
CA TYR A 72 2.23 0.90 -15.62
C TYR A 72 1.94 -0.54 -16.03
N PRO A 73 2.86 -1.48 -15.76
CA PRO A 73 2.65 -2.91 -15.99
C PRO A 73 1.40 -3.48 -15.30
N SER A 74 0.98 -2.83 -14.22
CA SER A 74 -0.06 -3.30 -13.30
C SER A 74 -1.51 -3.15 -13.78
N ASP A 75 -1.74 -2.81 -15.04
CA ASP A 75 -3.06 -2.77 -15.70
C ASP A 75 -4.17 -2.08 -14.89
N GLY A 76 -3.88 -0.89 -14.35
CA GLY A 76 -4.85 -0.08 -13.60
C GLY A 76 -5.03 -0.46 -12.12
N LEU A 77 -4.28 -1.42 -11.59
CA LEU A 77 -4.28 -1.71 -10.16
C LEU A 77 -3.73 -0.51 -9.35
N THR A 78 -4.48 -0.07 -8.35
CA THR A 78 -4.13 1.07 -7.50
C THR A 78 -3.76 0.66 -6.08
N LYS A 79 -2.76 1.32 -5.50
CA LYS A 79 -2.41 1.21 -4.06
C LYS A 79 -3.31 2.09 -3.19
N GLY A 80 -4.06 2.97 -3.81
CA GLY A 80 -5.01 3.92 -3.23
C GLY A 80 -5.39 4.96 -4.30
N PRO A 81 -6.19 5.98 -3.96
CA PRO A 81 -6.64 6.99 -4.91
C PRO A 81 -5.45 7.61 -5.66
N GLU A 82 -5.55 7.63 -6.98
CA GLU A 82 -4.56 8.24 -7.89
C GLU A 82 -3.13 7.67 -7.76
N THR A 83 -2.94 6.53 -7.08
CA THR A 83 -1.63 5.92 -6.87
C THR A 83 -1.61 4.53 -7.48
N VAL A 84 -0.87 4.37 -8.56
CA VAL A 84 -0.80 3.11 -9.34
C VAL A 84 0.33 2.20 -8.85
N TRP A 85 0.18 0.88 -9.04
CA TRP A 85 1.30 -0.06 -8.92
C TRP A 85 2.19 0.03 -10.17
N ASP A 86 3.52 0.04 -9.97
CA ASP A 86 4.54 -0.18 -11.01
C ASP A 86 4.77 -1.68 -11.17
#